data_AF-A0A523GPY1-F1
#
_entry.id   AF-A0A523GPY1-F1
#
_cell.length_a   1.000
_cell.length_b   1.000
_cell.length_c   1.000
_cell.angle_alpha   90.00
_cell.angle_beta   90.00
_cell.angle_gamma   90.00
#
_symmetry.space_group_name_H-M   'P 1'
#
loop_
_entity.id
_entity.type
_entity.pdbx_description
1 polymer ?
#
loop_
_entity_poly.entity_id
_entity_poly.type
_entity_poly.pdbx_seq_one_letter_code
_entity_poly.pdbx_strand_id
1 'polypeptide(L)' 'MKSSNVITTLFCLGLLFVFNAKAQRAVTPDYKYEVGAKINDMTLTQGGTMVVATYDGLVGIKPG' A
#
# COMPACT_ATOMS: atom_id res chain seq x y z
N MET A 1 18.67 -42.88 -10.36
CA MET A 1 18.54 -41.51 -9.80
C MET A 1 18.44 -41.66 -8.29
N LYS A 2 19.45 -41.21 -7.53
CA LYS A 2 19.63 -41.53 -6.10
C LYS A 2 18.50 -40.88 -5.28
N SER A 3 17.79 -41.68 -4.48
CA SER A 3 16.65 -41.30 -3.62
C SER A 3 16.80 -39.96 -2.88
N SER A 4 18.04 -39.57 -2.55
CA SER A 4 18.39 -38.25 -1.99
C SER A 4 17.79 -37.05 -2.74
N ASN A 5 17.78 -37.06 -4.08
CA ASN A 5 17.28 -35.90 -4.84
C ASN A 5 15.75 -35.77 -4.75
N VAL A 6 15.05 -36.88 -4.57
CA VAL A 6 13.59 -36.92 -4.40
C VAL A 6 13.22 -36.34 -3.04
N ILE A 7 13.94 -36.70 -1.97
CA ILE A 7 13.71 -36.20 -0.62
C ILE A 7 13.91 -34.67 -0.57
N THR A 8 14.99 -34.16 -1.14
CA THR A 8 15.24 -32.71 -1.21
C THR A 8 14.13 -31.99 -1.98
N THR A 9 13.62 -32.59 -3.06
CA THR A 9 12.54 -31.99 -3.87
C THR A 9 11.23 -31.93 -3.09
N LEU A 10 10.86 -33.00 -2.35
CA LEU A 10 9.68 -33.01 -1.49
C LEU A 10 9.79 -32.00 -0.33
N PHE A 11 10.97 -31.85 0.25
CA PHE A 11 11.22 -30.87 1.32
C PHE A 11 11.06 -29.42 0.82
N CYS A 12 11.64 -29.10 -0.33
CA CYS A 12 11.47 -27.79 -0.97
C CYS A 12 10.00 -27.50 -1.31
N LEU A 13 9.27 -28.51 -1.79
CA LEU A 13 7.85 -28.35 -2.09
C LEU A 13 7.03 -28.09 -0.81
N GLY A 14 7.33 -28.80 0.29
CA GLY A 14 6.70 -28.59 1.59
C GLY A 14 6.95 -27.18 2.15
N LEU A 15 8.17 -26.65 2.02
CA LEU A 15 8.49 -25.27 2.44
C LEU A 15 7.62 -24.24 1.71
N LEU A 16 7.40 -24.39 0.40
CA LEU A 16 6.56 -23.47 -0.37
C LEU A 16 5.11 -23.42 0.15
N PHE A 17 4.53 -24.54 0.61
CA PHE A 17 3.19 -24.54 1.18
C PHE A 17 3.08 -23.77 2.51
N VAL A 18 4.14 -23.77 3.33
CA VAL A 18 4.15 -23.08 4.64
C VAL A 18 4.27 -21.55 4.47
N PHE A 19 5.00 -21.08 3.45
CA PHE A 19 5.22 -19.63 3.22
C PHE A 19 4.03 -18.89 2.58
N ASN A 20 3.10 -19.58 1.93
CA ASN A 20 1.93 -18.94 1.30
C ASN A 20 0.86 -18.45 2.30
N ALA A 21 0.91 -18.88 3.57
CA ALA A 21 -0.11 -18.53 4.58
C ALA A 21 0.04 -17.12 5.18
N LYS A 22 1.06 -16.36 4.78
CA LYS A 22 1.38 -15.02 5.29
C LYS A 22 1.47 -13.98 4.16
N ALA A 23 0.57 -14.04 3.19
CA ALA A 23 0.36 -12.89 2.31
C ALA A 23 -0.30 -11.78 3.15
N GLN A 24 0.52 -10.86 3.67
CA GLN A 24 0.02 -9.69 4.38
C GLN A 24 -0.82 -8.88 3.40
N ARG A 25 -2.13 -8.75 3.67
CA ARG A 25 -2.99 -7.81 2.96
C ARG A 25 -2.28 -6.45 3.02
N ALA A 26 -1.89 -5.92 1.87
CA ALA A 26 -1.46 -4.54 1.77
C ALA A 26 -2.69 -3.68 2.05
N VAL A 27 -2.92 -3.37 3.34
CA VAL A 27 -3.90 -2.37 3.74
C VAL A 27 -3.21 -1.04 3.52
N THR A 28 -3.28 -0.54 2.28
CA THR A 28 -2.88 0.84 2.00
C THR A 28 -3.75 1.74 2.88
N PRO A 29 -3.16 2.69 3.63
CA PRO A 29 -3.96 3.59 4.44
C PRO A 29 -4.90 4.41 3.54
N ASP A 30 -6.20 4.36 3.84
CA ASP A 30 -7.23 5.15 3.17
C ASP A 30 -7.55 6.38 4.05
N TYR A 31 -6.84 7.48 3.80
CA TYR A 31 -7.06 8.74 4.51
C TYR A 31 -8.19 9.53 3.84
N LYS A 32 -9.17 9.93 4.65
CA LYS A 32 -10.27 10.81 4.22
C LYS A 32 -10.20 12.12 5.00
N TYR A 33 -10.28 13.23 4.28
CA TYR A 33 -10.25 14.57 4.85
C TYR A 33 -11.48 15.33 4.36
N GLU A 34 -12.21 15.93 5.29
CA GLU A 34 -13.30 16.85 4.96
C GLU A 34 -12.72 18.26 4.79
N VAL A 35 -12.85 18.81 3.59
CA VAL A 35 -12.35 20.15 3.25
C VAL A 35 -13.40 21.25 3.43
N GLY A 36 -14.66 20.90 3.73
CA GLY A 36 -15.74 21.83 4.04
C GLY A 36 -16.29 22.69 2.89
N ALA A 37 -15.60 22.72 1.74
CA ALA A 37 -15.94 23.54 0.60
C ALA A 37 -15.76 22.78 -0.73
N LYS A 38 -16.31 23.31 -1.81
CA LYS A 38 -16.14 22.73 -3.15
C LYS A 38 -14.67 22.80 -3.55
N ILE A 39 -14.11 21.66 -3.96
CA ILE A 39 -12.76 21.53 -4.51
C ILE A 39 -12.74 22.07 -5.94
N ASN A 40 -11.78 22.93 -6.23
CA ASN A 40 -11.52 23.47 -7.56
C ASN A 40 -10.31 22.80 -8.20
N ASP A 41 -9.19 22.75 -7.48
CA ASP A 41 -7.93 22.16 -7.94
C ASP A 41 -7.15 21.52 -6.79
N MET A 42 -6.29 20.55 -7.12
CA MET A 42 -5.46 19.81 -6.16
C MET A 42 -4.06 19.61 -6.71
N THR A 43 -3.05 20.12 -6.01
CA THR A 43 -1.64 19.98 -6.38
C THR A 43 -0.85 19.28 -5.27
N LEU A 44 -0.20 18.16 -5.61
CA LEU A 44 0.74 17.50 -4.71
C LEU A 44 2.12 18.16 -4.83
N THR A 45 2.57 18.77 -3.75
CA THR A 45 3.91 19.37 -3.69
C THR A 45 5.00 18.29 -3.61
N GLN A 46 6.22 18.62 -4.03
CA GLN A 46 7.37 17.71 -3.87
C GLN A 46 7.64 17.33 -2.40
N GLY A 47 7.22 18.18 -1.45
CA GLY A 47 7.27 17.89 -0.01
C GLY A 47 6.19 16.93 0.50
N GLY A 48 5.36 16.38 -0.39
CA GLY A 48 4.31 15.41 -0.06
C GLY A 48 3.09 16.01 0.62
N THR A 49 2.90 17.33 0.53
CA THR A 49 1.68 18.01 1.00
C THR A 49 0.77 18.28 -0.20
N MET A 50 -0.47 17.82 -0.12
CA MET A 50 -1.53 18.14 -1.06
C MET A 50 -2.09 19.53 -0.74
N VAL A 51 -1.96 20.46 -1.68
CA VAL A 51 -2.57 21.78 -1.62
C VAL A 51 -3.89 21.73 -2.38
N VAL A 52 -4.99 21.92 -1.67
CA VAL A 52 -6.35 21.91 -2.21
C VAL A 52 -6.84 23.34 -2.29
N ALA A 53 -7.12 23.80 -3.51
CA ALA A 53 -7.80 25.07 -3.74
C ALA A 53 -9.32 24.84 -3.66
N THR A 54 -9.97 25.49 -2.71
CA THR A 54 -11.43 25.50 -2.56
C THR A 54 -12.00 26.88 -2.88
N TYR A 55 -13.33 27.00 -2.92
CA TYR A 55 -13.98 28.30 -3.10
C TYR A 55 -13.75 29.27 -1.92
N ASP A 56 -13.43 28.72 -0.75
CA ASP A 56 -13.28 29.47 0.51
C ASP A 56 -11.81 29.74 0.87
N GLY A 57 -10.85 29.22 0.09
CA GLY A 57 -9.42 29.43 0.31
C GLY A 57 -8.54 28.25 -0.07
N LEU A 58 -7.36 28.15 0.56
CA LEU A 58 -6.41 27.06 0.36
C LEU A 58 -6.32 26.17 1.60
N VAL A 59 -6.33 24.86 1.40
CA VAL A 59 -6.18 23.86 2.45
C VAL A 59 -4.94 23.00 2.17
N GLY A 60 -4.07 22.87 3.17
CA GLY A 60 -2.92 21.95 3.10
C GLY A 60 -3.24 20.63 3.79
N ILE A 61 -3.09 19.52 3.08
CA ILE A 61 -3.27 18.16 3.59
C ILE A 61 -1.95 17.42 3.49
N LYS A 62 -1.43 16.91 4.61
CA LYS A 62 -0.26 16.03 4.64
C LYS A 62 -0.74 14.60 4.89
N PRO A 63 -0.75 13.70 3.88
CA PRO A 63 -1.15 12.32 4.09
C PRO A 63 -0.10 11.55 4.91
N GLY A 64 -0.53 10.81 5.93
CA GLY A 64 0.34 10.09 6.86
C GLY A 64 0.06 10.45 8.30
#